data_AF-A0A9D7AIX3-F1
#
_entry.id   AF-A0A9D7AIX3-F1
#
_cell.length_a   1.000
_cell.length_b   1.000
_cell.length_c   1.000
_cell.angle_alpha   90.00
_cell.angle_beta   90.00
_cell.angle_gamma   90.00
#
_symmetry.space_group_name_H-M   'P 1'
#
loop_
_entity.id
_entity.type
_entity.pdbx_description
1 polymer ?
#
loop_
_entity_poly.entity_id
_entity_poly.type
_entity_poly.pdbx_seq_one_letter_code
_entity_poly.pdbx_strand_id
1 'polypeptide(L)'
;MRMKLRRIHVDGGDFFWRVLWDPDAVNSDYLFLRVWVAGCKAYPWLTVHYQFHNPWLFYGDIISAVTPEQQQRARDYFQLKPLTPGKVAEIIRKATSLLDDEYADRRLDKSWYLNINREGTLNWGLA
;
A
#
# COMPACT_ATOMS: atom_id res chain seq x y z
N MET A 1 2.71 -11.00 -15.89
CA MET A 1 1.61 -11.52 -15.04
C MET A 1 0.58 -10.40 -14.84
N ARG A 2 -0.67 -10.56 -15.28
CA ARG A 2 -1.70 -9.50 -15.15
C ARG A 2 -2.16 -9.45 -13.69
N MET A 3 -1.76 -8.43 -12.93
CA MET A 3 -2.10 -8.35 -11.51
C MET A 3 -3.61 -8.12 -11.34
N LYS A 4 -4.26 -9.01 -10.57
CA LYS A 4 -5.73 -9.10 -10.46
C LYS A 4 -6.30 -7.87 -9.76
N LEU A 5 -7.23 -7.18 -10.42
CA LEU A 5 -8.07 -6.16 -9.78
C LEU A 5 -9.11 -6.86 -8.89
N ARG A 6 -9.20 -6.44 -7.63
CA ARG A 6 -10.04 -7.04 -6.59
C ARG A 6 -11.07 -6.02 -6.10
N ARG A 7 -12.25 -6.49 -5.68
CA ARG A 7 -13.29 -5.65 -5.04
C ARG A 7 -13.22 -5.82 -3.52
N ILE A 8 -13.51 -4.76 -2.78
CA ILE A 8 -13.66 -4.76 -1.32
C ILE A 8 -14.73 -3.74 -0.93
N HIS A 9 -15.51 -4.06 0.10
CA HIS A 9 -16.46 -3.14 0.72
C HIS A 9 -15.91 -2.70 2.08
N VAL A 10 -15.85 -1.40 2.34
CA VAL A 10 -15.29 -0.82 3.57
C VAL A 10 -16.21 0.31 4.02
N ASP A 11 -16.76 0.16 5.23
CA ASP A 11 -17.55 1.17 5.94
C ASP A 11 -18.62 1.86 5.06
N GLY A 12 -19.36 1.06 4.28
CA GLY A 12 -20.43 1.54 3.39
C GLY A 12 -19.97 1.95 1.98
N GLY A 13 -18.66 2.05 1.75
CA GLY A 13 -18.07 2.35 0.44
C GLY A 13 -17.63 1.10 -0.33
N ASP A 14 -17.88 1.09 -1.64
CA ASP A 14 -17.35 0.08 -2.55
C ASP A 14 -16.05 0.54 -3.21
N PHE A 15 -15.02 -0.30 -3.16
CA PHE A 15 -13.70 0.00 -3.71
C PHE A 15 -13.18 -1.14 -4.60
N PHE A 16 -12.32 -0.77 -5.55
CA PHE A 16 -11.45 -1.70 -6.27
C PHE A 16 -10.02 -1.46 -5.87
N TRP A 17 -9.20 -2.51 -5.81
CA TRP A 17 -7.78 -2.38 -5.50
C TRP A 17 -6.93 -3.38 -6.27
N ARG A 18 -5.67 -3.01 -6.48
CA ARG A 18 -4.65 -3.89 -7.04
C ARG A 18 -3.29 -3.58 -6.43
N VAL A 19 -2.43 -4.60 -6.43
CA VAL A 19 -1.02 -4.47 -6.08
C VAL A 19 -0.22 -4.45 -7.37
N LEU A 20 0.77 -3.58 -7.45
CA LEU A 20 1.79 -3.53 -8.50
C LEU A 20 3.18 -3.52 -7.87
N TRP A 21 4.19 -4.00 -8.59
CA TRP A 21 5.58 -3.73 -8.22
C TRP A 21 5.90 -2.25 -8.42
N ASP A 22 6.70 -1.68 -7.52
CA ASP A 22 7.29 -0.37 -7.71
C ASP A 22 8.49 -0.52 -8.67
N PRO A 23 8.43 0.02 -9.90
CA PRO A 23 9.49 -0.16 -10.89
C PRO A 23 10.78 0.57 -10.51
N ASP A 24 10.68 1.59 -9.66
CA ASP A 24 11.81 2.39 -9.18
C ASP A 24 12.33 1.88 -7.84
N ALA A 25 11.78 0.78 -7.31
CA ALA A 25 12.26 0.16 -6.09
C ALA A 25 13.41 -0.79 -6.42
N VAL A 26 14.63 -0.38 -6.04
CA VAL A 26 15.78 -1.28 -5.96
C VAL A 26 15.35 -2.52 -5.18
N ASN A 27 15.64 -3.70 -5.72
CA ASN A 27 15.32 -5.00 -5.11
C ASN A 27 13.82 -5.28 -4.89
N SER A 28 12.90 -4.58 -5.56
CA SER A 28 11.45 -4.87 -5.40
C SER A 28 10.98 -4.80 -3.94
N ASP A 29 11.62 -3.95 -3.12
CA ASP A 29 11.31 -3.85 -1.69
C ASP A 29 10.02 -3.09 -1.40
N TYR A 30 9.46 -2.45 -2.43
CA TYR A 30 8.21 -1.72 -2.37
C TYR A 30 7.21 -2.22 -3.41
N LEU A 31 5.95 -2.14 -3.01
CA LEU A 31 4.78 -2.41 -3.81
C LEU A 31 3.92 -1.15 -3.89
N PHE A 32 3.28 -0.92 -5.02
CA PHE A 32 2.17 0.01 -5.09
C PHE A 32 0.86 -0.70 -4.75
N LEU A 33 0.20 -0.27 -3.68
CA LEU A 33 -1.23 -0.48 -3.52
C LEU A 33 -1.96 0.67 -4.22
N ARG A 34 -2.77 0.37 -5.23
CA ARG A 34 -3.68 1.34 -5.84
C ARG A 34 -5.12 0.98 -5.54
N VAL A 35 -5.90 1.97 -5.16
CA VAL A 35 -7.32 1.85 -4.80
C VAL A 35 -8.14 2.85 -5.60
N TRP A 36 -9.30 2.39 -6.08
CA TRP A 36 -10.30 3.16 -6.81
C TRP A 36 -11.62 3.09 -6.06
N VAL A 37 -12.35 4.19 -6.02
CA VAL A 37 -13.75 4.20 -5.60
C VAL A 37 -14.60 3.57 -6.71
N ALA A 38 -15.57 2.73 -6.38
CA ALA A 38 -16.48 2.16 -7.37
C ALA A 38 -17.20 3.28 -8.14
N GLY A 39 -17.26 3.15 -9.47
CA GLY A 39 -17.79 4.20 -10.35
C GLY A 39 -16.77 5.27 -10.78
N CYS A 40 -15.55 5.27 -10.23
CA CYS A 40 -14.44 6.13 -10.68
C CYS A 40 -13.21 5.29 -11.02
N LYS A 41 -12.97 5.02 -12.31
CA LYS A 41 -11.85 4.15 -12.77
C LYS A 41 -10.72 4.89 -13.50
N ALA A 42 -10.89 6.17 -13.82
CA ALA A 42 -9.90 6.93 -14.58
C ALA A 42 -8.56 7.03 -13.82
N TYR A 43 -8.63 7.40 -12.54
CA TYR A 43 -7.46 7.55 -11.68
C TYR A 43 -7.65 6.85 -10.33
N PRO A 44 -6.59 6.26 -9.76
CA PRO A 44 -6.66 5.70 -8.42
C PRO A 44 -6.91 6.84 -7.43
N TRP A 45 -7.95 6.68 -6.62
CA TRP A 45 -8.23 7.59 -5.50
C TRP A 45 -7.10 7.57 -4.47
N LEU A 46 -6.46 6.41 -4.28
CA LEU A 46 -5.36 6.24 -3.34
C LEU A 46 -4.25 5.40 -3.96
N THR A 47 -3.01 5.89 -3.84
CA THR A 47 -1.78 5.15 -4.14
C THR A 47 -0.91 5.12 -2.89
N VAL A 48 -0.45 3.93 -2.49
CA VAL A 48 0.40 3.75 -1.32
C VAL A 48 1.65 2.98 -1.74
N HIS A 49 2.83 3.54 -1.45
CA HIS A 49 4.08 2.79 -1.47
C HIS A 49 4.15 1.92 -0.21
N TYR A 50 3.87 0.64 -0.37
CA TYR A 50 3.86 -0.35 0.69
C TYR A 50 5.19 -1.09 0.74
N GLN A 51 5.87 -1.04 1.88
CA GLN A 51 7.10 -1.78 2.10
C GLN A 51 6.82 -3.29 2.23
N PHE A 52 7.42 -4.09 1.35
CA PHE A 52 7.19 -5.54 1.26
C PHE A 52 8.39 -6.38 1.68
N HIS A 53 9.62 -5.88 1.50
CA HIS A 53 10.88 -6.59 1.79
C HIS A 53 10.95 -7.97 1.14
N ASN A 54 11.35 -8.04 -0.14
CA ASN A 54 11.22 -9.27 -0.92
C ASN A 54 12.07 -10.42 -0.33
N PRO A 55 11.45 -11.47 0.25
CA PRO A 55 12.17 -12.51 0.99
C PRO A 55 13.11 -13.34 0.10
N TRP A 56 12.89 -13.33 -1.21
CA TRP A 56 13.73 -14.06 -2.16
C TRP A 56 15.06 -13.38 -2.42
N LEU A 57 15.08 -12.04 -2.38
CA LEU A 57 16.32 -11.28 -2.58
C LEU A 57 17.17 -11.26 -1.31
N PHE A 58 16.53 -11.35 -0.15
CA PHE A 58 17.21 -11.44 1.13
C PHE A 58 17.33 -12.87 1.66
N TYR A 59 17.04 -13.88 0.83
CA TYR A 59 17.07 -15.27 1.26
C TYR A 59 18.42 -15.62 1.89
N GLY A 60 19.53 -15.20 1.27
CA GLY A 60 20.89 -15.38 1.78
C GLY A 60 21.04 -14.83 3.20
N ASP A 61 20.73 -13.55 3.40
CA ASP A 61 20.83 -12.87 4.70
C ASP A 61 19.94 -13.52 5.77
N ILE A 62 18.76 -14.01 5.37
CA ILE A 62 17.82 -14.70 6.26
C ILE A 62 18.39 -16.05 6.72
N ILE A 63 18.93 -16.86 5.79
CA ILE A 63 19.43 -18.20 6.12
C ILE A 63 20.83 -18.19 6.76
N SER A 64 21.64 -17.17 6.47
CA SER A 64 22.99 -17.02 7.03
C SER A 64 23.00 -16.30 8.39
N ALA A 65 21.85 -15.93 8.92
CA ALA A 65 21.71 -15.33 10.24
C ALA A 65 22.04 -16.36 11.34
N VAL A 66 23.32 -16.47 11.68
CA VAL A 66 23.83 -17.47 12.62
C VAL A 66 24.00 -16.94 14.05
N THR A 67 24.20 -15.62 14.23
CA THR A 67 24.25 -15.03 15.57
C THR A 67 22.86 -14.60 16.07
N PRO A 68 22.61 -14.56 17.38
CA PRO A 68 21.34 -14.08 17.94
C PRO A 68 20.95 -12.67 17.45
N GLU A 69 21.92 -11.77 17.30
CA GLU A 69 21.68 -10.41 16.82
C GLU A 69 21.28 -10.39 15.34
N GLN A 70 21.92 -11.23 14.52
CA GLN A 70 21.57 -11.37 13.10
C GLN A 70 20.18 -11.98 12.94
N GLN A 71 19.83 -12.97 13.76
CA GLN A 71 18.49 -13.57 13.75
C GLN A 71 17.42 -12.57 14.18
N GLN A 72 17.70 -11.77 15.20
CA GLN A 72 16.78 -10.71 15.63
C GLN A 72 16.60 -9.67 14.52
N ARG A 73 17.68 -9.22 13.89
CA ARG A 73 17.61 -8.30 12.75
C ARG A 73 16.83 -8.90 11.58
N ALA A 74 17.06 -10.16 11.23
CA ALA A 74 16.31 -10.83 10.17
C ALA A 74 14.81 -10.93 10.52
N ARG A 75 14.47 -11.20 11.78
CA ARG A 75 13.08 -11.21 12.27
C ARG A 75 12.43 -9.83 12.31
N ASP A 76 13.19 -8.76 12.48
CA ASP A 76 12.64 -7.40 12.54
C ASP A 76 12.44 -6.82 11.14
N TYR A 77 13.39 -7.09 10.23
CA TYR A 77 13.41 -6.53 8.88
C TYR A 77 12.66 -7.40 7.86
N PHE A 78 12.75 -8.72 7.94
CA PHE A 78 12.15 -9.64 6.95
C PHE A 78 10.83 -10.26 7.44
N GLN A 79 10.03 -9.49 8.17
CA GLN A 79 8.67 -9.91 8.47
C GLN A 79 7.84 -9.89 7.21
N LEU A 80 7.36 -11.06 6.79
CA LEU A 80 6.35 -11.18 5.76
C LEU A 80 5.07 -10.50 6.27
N LYS A 81 4.87 -9.23 5.90
CA LYS A 81 3.64 -8.48 6.12
C LYS A 81 2.86 -8.49 4.80
N PRO A 82 2.15 -9.58 4.48
CA PRO A 82 1.42 -9.64 3.23
C PRO A 82 0.33 -8.59 3.22
N LEU A 83 0.12 -7.98 2.05
CA LEU A 83 -1.01 -7.09 1.85
C LEU A 83 -2.31 -7.90 1.72
N THR A 84 -2.97 -8.12 2.86
CA THR A 84 -4.24 -8.85 2.95
C THR A 84 -5.44 -7.92 2.71
N PRO A 85 -6.63 -8.45 2.35
CA PRO A 85 -7.84 -7.63 2.28
C PRO A 85 -8.14 -6.87 3.58
N GLY A 86 -7.86 -7.47 4.74
CA GLY A 86 -8.01 -6.80 6.04
C GLY A 86 -7.08 -5.60 6.20
N LYS A 87 -5.81 -5.75 5.79
CA LYS A 87 -4.86 -4.62 5.81
C LYS A 87 -5.24 -3.53 4.81
N VAL A 88 -5.74 -3.91 3.63
CA VAL A 88 -6.26 -2.95 2.65
C VAL A 88 -7.44 -2.17 3.22
N ALA A 89 -8.38 -2.83 3.90
CA ALA A 89 -9.48 -2.14 4.57
C ALA A 89 -8.99 -1.16 5.63
N GLU A 90 -8.03 -1.55 6.47
CA GLU A 90 -7.41 -0.65 7.46
C GLU A 90 -6.77 0.59 6.81
N ILE A 91 -6.05 0.42 5.71
CA ILE A 91 -5.45 1.52 4.95
C ILE A 91 -6.54 2.44 4.38
N ILE A 92 -7.61 1.88 3.80
CA ILE A 92 -8.74 2.66 3.28
C ILE A 92 -9.39 3.47 4.40
N ARG A 93 -9.67 2.87 5.55
CA ARG A 93 -10.24 3.58 6.71
C ARG A 93 -9.38 4.75 7.15
N LYS A 94 -8.06 4.53 7.27
CA LYS A 94 -7.13 5.57 7.67
C LYS A 94 -7.10 6.71 6.65
N ALA A 95 -7.09 6.40 5.35
CA ALA A 95 -7.15 7.39 4.28
C ALA A 95 -8.47 8.18 4.30
N THR A 96 -9.61 7.52 4.53
CA THR A 96 -10.92 8.17 4.65
C THR A 96 -10.99 9.08 5.88
N SER A 97 -10.48 8.65 7.03
CA SER A 97 -10.42 9.49 8.24
C SER A 97 -9.60 10.77 7.98
N LEU A 98 -8.46 10.66 7.31
CA LEU A 98 -7.64 11.82 6.95
C LEU A 98 -8.38 12.81 6.03
N LEU A 99 -9.23 12.30 5.14
CA LEU A 99 -10.08 13.13 4.28
C LEU A 99 -11.21 13.81 5.04
N ASP A 100 -11.83 13.10 6.00
CA ASP A 100 -12.94 13.63 6.79
C ASP A 100 -12.47 14.73 7.75
N ASP A 101 -11.26 14.61 8.32
CA ASP A 101 -10.71 15.58 9.29
C ASP A 101 -10.21 16.88 8.63
N GLU A 102 -9.56 16.80 7.46
CA GLU A 102 -8.89 17.95 6.83
C GLU A 102 -9.69 18.53 5.65
N TYR A 103 -10.59 17.75 5.02
CA TYR A 103 -11.27 18.12 3.78
C TYR A 103 -12.70 17.56 3.65
N ALA A 104 -13.53 17.66 4.71
CA ALA A 104 -14.92 17.19 4.72
C ALA A 104 -15.75 17.61 3.48
N ASP A 105 -15.48 18.80 2.92
CA ASP A 105 -16.14 19.33 1.72
C ASP A 105 -15.69 18.66 0.40
N ARG A 106 -14.61 17.89 0.41
CA ARG A 106 -14.00 17.27 -0.79
C ARG A 106 -14.27 15.78 -0.88
N ARG A 107 -15.26 15.27 -0.13
CA ARG A 107 -15.71 13.89 -0.20
C ARG A 107 -16.02 13.51 -1.65
N LEU A 108 -15.11 12.73 -2.23
CA LEU A 108 -15.31 12.03 -3.49
C LEU A 108 -15.35 12.93 -4.74
N ASP A 109 -14.70 14.09 -4.71
CA ASP A 109 -14.40 14.79 -5.96
C ASP A 109 -13.39 13.95 -6.77
N LYS A 110 -13.78 13.62 -8.00
CA LYS A 110 -13.08 12.67 -8.89
C LYS A 110 -11.75 13.21 -9.42
N SER A 111 -11.42 14.45 -9.10
CA SER A 111 -10.20 15.14 -9.56
C SER A 111 -9.03 15.06 -8.59
N TRP A 112 -9.15 14.39 -7.44
CA TRP A 112 -8.08 14.35 -6.43
C TRP A 112 -7.64 12.91 -6.12
N TYR A 113 -6.33 12.74 -5.91
CA TYR A 113 -5.76 11.47 -5.45
C TYR A 113 -4.82 11.68 -4.26
N LEU A 114 -4.80 10.69 -3.37
CA LEU A 114 -3.87 10.61 -2.26
C LEU A 114 -2.68 9.72 -2.63
N ASN A 115 -1.47 10.22 -2.47
CA ASN A 115 -0.24 9.44 -2.57
C ASN A 115 0.46 9.38 -1.21
N ILE A 116 0.67 8.17 -0.69
CA ILE A 116 1.52 7.92 0.47
C ILE A 116 2.86 7.42 -0.05
N ASN A 117 3.92 8.24 0.08
CA ASN A 117 5.25 7.90 -0.39
C ASN A 117 5.98 6.91 0.54
N ARG A 118 7.22 6.54 0.20
CA ARG A 118 8.02 5.54 0.91
C ARG A 118 8.34 5.94 2.35
N GLU A 119 8.43 7.24 2.62
CA GLU A 119 8.68 7.85 3.92
C GLU A 119 7.39 7.94 4.77
N GLY A 120 6.24 7.54 4.22
CA GLY A 120 4.93 7.66 4.86
C GLY A 120 4.36 9.09 4.82
N THR A 121 4.97 9.98 4.05
CA THR A 121 4.48 11.35 3.82
C THR A 121 3.29 11.33 2.88
N LEU A 122 2.28 12.11 3.24
CA LEU A 122 1.05 12.31 2.48
C LEU A 122 1.28 13.40 1.42
N ASN A 123 1.10 13.06 0.15
CA ASN A 123 1.16 13.98 -0.96
C ASN A 123 -0.18 13.98 -1.69
N TRP A 124 -0.76 15.16 -1.84
CA TRP A 124 -2.03 15.36 -2.54
C TRP A 124 -1.77 15.89 -3.96
N GLY A 125 -2.49 15.38 -4.95
CA GLY A 125 -2.39 15.82 -6.34
C GLY A 125 -3.74 15.94 -7.04
N LEU A 126 -3.78 16.79 -8.06
CA LEU A 126 -4.88 16.86 -9.02
C LEU A 126 -4.66 15.83 -10.13
N ALA A 127 -5.71 15.09 -10.44
CA ALA A 127 -5.74 14.03 -11.46
C ALA A 127 -5.78 14.58 -12.89
#